data_AF-A0A8D8IWT7-F1
#
_entry.id   AF-A0A8D8IWT7-F1
#
_cell.length_a   1.000
_cell.length_b   1.000
_cell.length_c   1.000
_cell.angle_alpha   90.00
_cell.angle_beta   90.00
_cell.angle_gamma   90.00
#
_symmetry.space_group_name_H-M   'P 1'
#
loop_
_entity.id
_entity.type
_entity.pdbx_description
1 polymer ?
#
loop_
_entity_poly.entity_id
_entity_poly.type
_entity_poly.pdbx_seq_one_letter_code
_entity_poly.pdbx_strand_id
1 'polypeptide(L)'
;MADNDDLLDYEDEDQTEQVAAEPAEQPKKDVKGTYVSIHSSGFRDFLLKPEILRAIVDCGFEHPSEVQHECIPQAVLGMDILCQAKSGMGKTAVFVLATLQQLEPTESVPYVLVMCHTRELAFQISKEYERFSKYMPSIKVAVFFGGLPIQKDEEVLKSTNPHIIVGTPGRVLALIRNKKLNLKHLKHFILDECDKMLEQLDMRRDVQEIFRNTPHGKQVMMFSATLSKDIRPVCKKFMQDVRRTSISTSTSTTTRTPTSVVVAVVHLERYRRRRPARFVVKRCQPLNHLQTVKIGPRRRRAIGTIT
;
A
#
# COMPACT_ATOMS: atom_id res chain seq x y z
N MET A 1 -25.44 -55.25 43.05
CA MET A 1 -25.10 -56.17 41.96
C MET A 1 -24.30 -55.32 40.99
N ALA A 2 -23.00 -55.06 41.22
CA ALA A 2 -21.85 -56.01 41.17
C ALA A 2 -21.79 -56.63 39.76
N ASP A 3 -20.72 -56.51 38.97
CA ASP A 3 -19.28 -56.76 39.23
C ASP A 3 -18.41 -55.74 38.44
N ASN A 4 -17.24 -55.22 38.84
CA ASN A 4 -16.01 -55.70 39.50
C ASN A 4 -15.14 -56.66 38.66
N ASP A 5 -14.04 -56.11 38.13
CA ASP A 5 -12.76 -56.74 37.75
C ASP A 5 -11.75 -55.57 37.72
N ASP A 6 -11.13 -55.18 38.85
CA ASP A 6 -9.90 -55.73 39.45
C ASP A 6 -8.77 -56.00 38.42
N LEU A 7 -7.80 -55.09 38.30
CA LEU A 7 -6.52 -55.00 39.04
C LEU A 7 -5.44 -55.97 38.53
N LEU A 8 -4.26 -55.45 38.17
CA LEU A 8 -3.00 -55.72 38.89
C LEU A 8 -1.79 -55.09 38.19
N ASP A 9 -1.07 -54.29 38.98
CA ASP A 9 0.26 -53.74 38.80
C ASP A 9 1.34 -54.83 38.70
N TYR A 10 2.45 -54.55 38.00
CA TYR A 10 3.80 -54.97 38.42
C TYR A 10 4.83 -53.96 37.90
N GLU A 11 5.49 -53.27 38.84
CA GLU A 11 6.75 -52.56 38.66
C GLU A 11 7.92 -53.57 38.59
N ASP A 12 8.98 -53.23 37.85
CA ASP A 12 10.34 -53.70 38.13
C ASP A 12 11.34 -52.59 37.73
N GLU A 13 12.07 -52.10 38.73
CA GLU A 13 13.29 -51.28 38.60
C GLU A 13 14.49 -52.19 38.27
N ASP A 14 15.44 -51.74 37.43
CA ASP A 14 16.88 -51.76 37.79
C ASP A 14 17.79 -51.06 36.75
N GLN A 15 18.44 -50.00 37.25
CA GLN A 15 19.88 -49.63 37.20
C GLN A 15 20.71 -49.58 35.89
N THR A 16 21.10 -48.33 35.59
CA THR A 16 22.42 -47.79 35.15
C THR A 16 23.47 -48.68 34.46
N GLU A 17 23.99 -48.20 33.32
CA GLU A 17 25.44 -47.99 33.11
C GLU A 17 25.73 -46.98 31.97
N GLN A 18 26.63 -46.03 32.25
CA GLN A 18 27.20 -45.08 31.30
C GLN A 18 28.49 -45.67 30.69
N VAL A 19 28.66 -45.60 29.37
CA VAL A 19 30.00 -45.60 28.74
C VAL A 19 30.04 -44.53 27.66
N ALA A 20 30.93 -43.57 27.84
CA ALA A 20 31.26 -42.52 26.88
C ALA A 20 32.30 -43.02 25.85
N ALA A 21 32.09 -42.67 24.57
CA ALA A 21 33.15 -42.52 23.57
C ALA A 21 32.65 -41.61 22.43
N GLU A 22 33.43 -40.56 22.12
CA GLU A 22 33.16 -39.56 21.07
C GLU A 22 33.54 -40.08 19.63
N PRO A 23 33.53 -39.27 18.55
CA PRO A 23 32.60 -39.46 17.44
C PRO A 23 33.30 -39.89 16.13
N ALA A 24 32.64 -40.75 15.35
CA ALA A 24 33.07 -41.04 13.98
C ALA A 24 32.31 -40.17 12.98
N GLU A 25 33.04 -39.28 12.31
CA GLU A 25 32.61 -38.49 11.15
C GLU A 25 32.03 -39.36 10.03
N GLN A 26 30.91 -38.91 9.45
CA GLN A 26 30.45 -39.33 8.14
C GLN A 26 30.12 -38.11 7.26
N PRO A 27 30.36 -38.18 5.94
CA PRO A 27 30.74 -37.03 5.13
C PRO A 27 29.54 -36.20 4.67
N LYS A 28 29.69 -34.87 4.78
CA LYS A 28 28.80 -33.88 4.18
C LYS A 28 28.84 -34.00 2.65
N LYS A 29 27.71 -34.38 2.04
CA LYS A 29 27.47 -34.10 0.61
C LYS A 29 27.15 -32.61 0.48
N ASP A 30 28.12 -31.85 -0.03
CA ASP A 30 27.94 -30.49 -0.49
C ASP A 30 26.96 -30.44 -1.68
N VAL A 31 25.68 -30.22 -1.39
CA VAL A 31 24.76 -29.68 -2.39
C VAL A 31 25.00 -28.18 -2.41
N LYS A 32 25.82 -27.70 -3.36
CA LYS A 32 25.91 -26.29 -3.74
C LYS A 32 24.54 -25.82 -4.26
N GLY A 33 23.64 -25.55 -3.34
CA GLY A 33 22.50 -24.69 -3.58
C GLY A 33 23.06 -23.29 -3.79
N THR A 34 23.08 -22.83 -5.03
CA THR A 34 23.23 -21.42 -5.35
C THR A 34 22.08 -20.69 -4.69
N TYR A 35 22.28 -20.28 -3.45
CA TYR A 35 21.40 -19.35 -2.74
C TYR A 35 21.50 -18.06 -3.53
N VAL A 36 20.61 -17.88 -4.51
CA VAL A 36 20.35 -16.58 -5.08
C VAL A 36 19.89 -15.76 -3.89
N SER A 37 20.76 -14.85 -3.44
CA SER A 37 20.43 -13.80 -2.50
C SER A 37 19.32 -12.97 -3.13
N ILE A 38 18.07 -13.42 -2.96
CA ILE A 38 16.93 -12.54 -3.04
C ILE A 38 17.22 -11.54 -1.94
N HIS A 39 17.62 -10.33 -2.32
CA HIS A 39 17.56 -9.20 -1.42
C HIS A 39 16.14 -9.23 -0.84
N SER A 40 15.99 -9.65 0.42
CA SER A 40 14.69 -9.61 1.08
C SER A 40 14.38 -8.13 1.25
N SER A 41 13.74 -7.56 0.23
CA SER A 41 13.49 -6.15 0.12
C SER A 41 12.51 -5.77 1.22
N GLY A 42 12.98 -5.00 2.19
CA GLY A 42 12.17 -4.57 3.33
C GLY A 42 11.38 -3.31 2.98
N PHE A 43 10.47 -2.90 3.87
CA PHE A 43 9.77 -1.61 3.71
C PHE A 43 10.72 -0.40 3.64
N ARG A 44 11.96 -0.54 4.12
CA ARG A 44 13.02 0.48 4.02
C ARG A 44 13.41 0.80 2.57
N ASP A 45 13.28 -0.16 1.66
CA ASP A 45 13.67 0.01 0.26
C ASP A 45 12.67 0.88 -0.51
N PHE A 46 11.46 1.08 0.04
CA PHE A 46 10.47 1.99 -0.51
C PHE A 46 10.75 3.48 -0.21
N LEU A 47 11.80 3.79 0.55
CA LEU A 47 12.21 5.15 0.91
C LEU A 47 11.08 5.98 1.58
N LEU A 48 10.31 5.31 2.44
CA LEU A 48 9.24 5.95 3.21
C LEU A 48 9.79 6.85 4.31
N LYS A 49 8.97 7.81 4.75
CA LYS A 49 9.22 8.68 5.90
C LYS A 49 9.58 7.86 7.15
N PRO A 50 10.57 8.28 7.96
CA PRO A 50 10.99 7.55 9.16
C PRO A 50 9.84 7.24 10.15
N GLU A 51 8.88 8.15 10.27
CA GLU A 51 7.68 8.05 11.10
C GLU A 51 6.81 6.86 10.66
N ILE A 52 6.65 6.69 9.36
CA ILE A 52 5.89 5.59 8.74
C ILE A 52 6.63 4.28 8.94
N LEU A 53 7.95 4.24 8.68
CA LEU A 53 8.77 3.04 8.89
C LEU A 53 8.72 2.57 10.34
N ARG A 54 8.74 3.50 11.30
CA ARG A 54 8.59 3.16 12.73
C ARG A 54 7.20 2.57 13.03
N ALA A 55 6.13 3.14 12.47
CA ALA A 55 4.78 2.61 12.65
C ALA A 55 4.59 1.21 12.03
N ILE A 56 5.24 0.94 10.89
CA ILE A 56 5.25 -0.38 10.23
C ILE A 56 5.84 -1.44 11.17
N VAL A 57 6.99 -1.14 11.80
CA VAL A 57 7.65 -2.04 12.77
C VAL A 57 6.77 -2.29 13.99
N ASP A 58 6.18 -1.24 14.58
CA ASP A 58 5.25 -1.37 15.72
C ASP A 58 4.03 -2.24 15.40
N CYS A 59 3.62 -2.26 14.13
CA CYS A 59 2.50 -3.08 13.66
C CYS A 59 2.90 -4.54 13.36
N GLY A 60 4.19 -4.89 13.52
CA GLY A 60 4.69 -6.25 13.29
C GLY A 60 4.90 -6.61 11.82
N PHE A 61 4.97 -5.63 10.92
CA PHE A 61 5.26 -5.89 9.50
C PHE A 61 6.77 -5.97 9.25
N GLU A 62 7.26 -7.17 8.96
CA GLU A 62 8.69 -7.40 8.66
C GLU A 62 8.99 -7.34 7.17
N HIS A 63 8.17 -8.00 6.36
CA HIS A 63 8.36 -8.12 4.92
C HIS A 63 7.11 -7.67 4.15
N PRO A 64 7.26 -6.88 3.07
CA PRO A 64 6.13 -6.49 2.24
C PRO A 64 5.57 -7.68 1.48
N SER A 65 4.24 -7.72 1.33
CA SER A 65 3.60 -8.70 0.44
C SER A 65 3.91 -8.39 -1.02
N GLU A 66 3.68 -9.35 -1.92
CA GLU A 66 3.89 -9.17 -3.37
C GLU A 66 3.13 -7.95 -3.92
N VAL A 67 1.85 -7.79 -3.54
CA VAL A 67 1.05 -6.63 -3.99
C VAL A 67 1.61 -5.31 -3.45
N GLN A 68 2.19 -5.30 -2.25
CA GLN A 68 2.83 -4.12 -1.67
C GLN A 68 4.13 -3.78 -2.39
N HIS A 69 4.95 -4.80 -2.67
CA HIS A 69 6.20 -4.64 -3.40
C HIS A 69 5.98 -4.04 -4.80
N GLU A 70 4.96 -4.52 -5.52
CA GLU A 70 4.62 -4.01 -6.85
C GLU A 70 3.95 -2.62 -6.81
N CYS A 71 3.02 -2.41 -5.87
CA CYS A 71 2.18 -1.21 -5.91
C CYS A 71 2.76 0.00 -5.17
N ILE A 72 3.44 -0.19 -4.02
CA ILE A 72 3.89 0.93 -3.18
C ILE A 72 4.83 1.88 -3.94
N PRO A 73 5.87 1.42 -4.64
CA PRO A 73 6.78 2.32 -5.35
C PRO A 73 6.05 3.18 -6.39
N GLN A 74 5.10 2.60 -7.13
CA GLN A 74 4.34 3.31 -8.15
C GLN A 74 3.33 4.28 -7.53
N ALA A 75 2.67 3.85 -6.45
CA ALA A 75 1.70 4.67 -5.72
C ALA A 75 2.38 5.89 -5.07
N VAL A 76 3.55 5.73 -4.48
CA VAL A 76 4.33 6.83 -3.88
C VAL A 76 4.77 7.87 -4.92
N LEU A 77 5.00 7.46 -6.17
CA LEU A 77 5.31 8.36 -7.29
C LEU A 77 4.08 9.12 -7.83
N GLY A 78 2.89 8.93 -7.24
CA GLY A 78 1.66 9.60 -7.64
C GLY A 78 1.01 9.02 -8.90
N MET A 79 1.33 7.78 -9.28
CA MET A 79 0.72 7.11 -10.43
C MET A 79 -0.66 6.56 -10.08
N ASP A 80 -1.56 6.53 -11.07
CA ASP A 80 -2.87 5.88 -10.92
C ASP A 80 -2.69 4.35 -10.84
N ILE A 81 -3.41 3.70 -9.93
CA ILE A 81 -3.28 2.27 -9.65
C ILE A 81 -4.63 1.58 -9.82
N LEU A 82 -4.70 0.55 -10.66
CA LEU A 82 -5.80 -0.41 -10.69
C LEU A 82 -5.27 -1.78 -10.23
N CYS A 83 -5.53 -2.14 -8.99
CA CYS A 83 -4.98 -3.35 -8.37
C CYS A 83 -6.07 -4.41 -8.18
N GLN A 84 -5.78 -5.62 -8.65
CA GLN A 84 -6.53 -6.82 -8.31
C GLN A 84 -5.65 -7.79 -7.52
N ALA A 85 -6.03 -8.07 -6.28
CA ALA A 85 -5.37 -9.08 -5.45
C ALA A 85 -6.37 -9.68 -4.46
N LYS A 86 -6.12 -10.94 -4.04
CA LYS A 86 -7.01 -11.65 -3.10
C LYS A 86 -7.17 -10.88 -1.77
N SER A 87 -8.24 -11.17 -1.04
CA SER A 87 -8.40 -10.62 0.31
C SER A 87 -7.25 -11.09 1.22
N GLY A 88 -6.89 -10.28 2.21
CA GLY A 88 -5.78 -10.57 3.12
C GLY A 88 -4.37 -10.32 2.56
N MET A 89 -4.20 -9.97 1.28
CA MET A 89 -2.86 -9.71 0.71
C MET A 89 -2.27 -8.34 1.09
N GLY A 90 -2.93 -7.56 1.96
CA GLY A 90 -2.41 -6.27 2.42
C GLY A 90 -2.58 -5.11 1.44
N LYS A 91 -3.62 -5.15 0.58
CA LYS A 91 -3.99 -4.05 -0.35
C LYS A 91 -4.21 -2.72 0.37
N THR A 92 -4.86 -2.75 1.54
CA THR A 92 -5.15 -1.56 2.35
C THR A 92 -3.89 -0.79 2.71
N ALA A 93 -2.84 -1.50 3.15
CA ALA A 93 -1.56 -0.89 3.48
C ALA A 93 -0.92 -0.20 2.27
N VAL A 94 -1.15 -0.65 1.03
CA VAL A 94 -0.61 0.00 -0.17
C VAL A 94 -1.03 1.46 -0.23
N PHE A 95 -2.34 1.73 -0.23
CA PHE A 95 -2.82 3.10 -0.38
C PHE A 95 -2.68 3.90 0.91
N VAL A 96 -2.78 3.27 2.09
CA VAL A 96 -2.55 3.96 3.37
C VAL A 96 -1.11 4.47 3.44
N LEU A 97 -0.12 3.60 3.22
CA LEU A 97 1.29 3.97 3.26
C LEU A 97 1.64 4.98 2.16
N ALA A 98 1.17 4.76 0.94
CA ALA A 98 1.47 5.65 -0.19
C ALA A 98 0.88 7.05 0.01
N THR A 99 -0.34 7.17 0.53
CA THR A 99 -0.95 8.48 0.76
C THR A 99 -0.32 9.19 1.94
N LEU A 100 -0.03 8.51 3.05
CA LEU A 100 0.71 9.11 4.18
C LEU A 100 2.11 9.60 3.77
N GLN A 101 2.78 8.85 2.90
CA GLN A 101 4.08 9.24 2.35
C GLN A 101 3.98 10.54 1.56
N GLN A 102 2.98 10.67 0.69
CA GLN A 102 2.78 11.83 -0.17
C GLN A 102 2.15 13.03 0.55
N LEU A 103 1.54 12.81 1.72
CA LEU A 103 0.81 13.83 2.45
C LEU A 103 1.77 14.82 3.14
N GLU A 104 1.66 16.08 2.74
CA GLU A 104 2.32 17.22 3.37
C GLU A 104 1.22 18.22 3.73
N PRO A 105 0.61 18.11 4.94
CA PRO A 105 -0.50 18.97 5.32
C PRO A 105 0.02 20.38 5.59
N THR A 106 -0.38 21.33 4.74
CA THR A 106 -0.12 22.76 4.94
C THR A 106 -1.34 23.49 5.50
N GLU A 107 -2.53 22.97 5.17
CA GLU A 107 -3.82 23.51 5.57
C GLU A 107 -4.66 22.40 6.21
N SER A 108 -5.57 22.77 7.10
CA SER A 108 -6.54 21.82 7.67
C SER A 108 -7.70 21.59 6.70
N VAL A 109 -7.41 20.92 5.58
CA VAL A 109 -8.39 20.57 4.54
C VAL A 109 -8.23 19.10 4.11
N PRO A 110 -9.28 18.46 3.56
CA PRO A 110 -9.18 17.10 3.06
C PRO A 110 -8.27 17.00 1.82
N TYR A 111 -7.23 16.18 1.90
CA TYR A 111 -6.34 15.84 0.80
C TYR A 111 -6.55 14.41 0.27
N VAL A 112 -7.07 13.52 1.11
CA VAL A 112 -7.28 12.10 0.80
C VAL A 112 -8.73 11.71 1.06
N LEU A 113 -9.34 11.04 0.09
CA LEU A 113 -10.67 10.46 0.21
C LEU A 113 -10.58 8.97 -0.14
N VAL A 114 -10.95 8.12 0.81
CA VAL A 114 -11.11 6.69 0.62
C VAL A 114 -12.58 6.33 0.72
N MET A 115 -13.09 5.63 -0.30
CA MET A 115 -14.44 5.09 -0.27
C MET A 115 -14.43 3.57 -0.36
N CYS A 116 -15.39 2.97 0.33
CA CYS A 116 -15.64 1.53 0.34
C CYS A 116 -17.13 1.25 0.52
N HIS A 117 -17.55 0.00 0.27
CA HIS A 117 -18.97 -0.35 0.17
C HIS A 117 -19.68 -0.59 1.52
N THR A 118 -18.96 -0.96 2.60
CA THR A 118 -19.55 -1.21 3.94
C THR A 118 -19.04 -0.23 5.00
N ARG A 119 -19.80 -0.14 6.09
CA ARG A 119 -19.49 0.71 7.26
C ARG A 119 -18.30 0.13 8.03
N GLU A 120 -18.30 -1.18 8.17
CA GLU A 120 -17.30 -1.97 8.89
C GLU A 120 -15.94 -1.82 8.22
N LEU A 121 -15.90 -1.92 6.88
CA LEU A 121 -14.67 -1.72 6.12
C LEU A 121 -14.18 -0.27 6.21
N ALA A 122 -15.08 0.71 6.18
CA ALA A 122 -14.70 2.12 6.35
C ALA A 122 -14.04 2.37 7.71
N PHE A 123 -14.60 1.79 8.78
CA PHE A 123 -14.03 1.87 10.12
C PHE A 123 -12.68 1.15 10.22
N GLN A 124 -12.55 -0.05 9.63
CA GLN A 124 -11.27 -0.77 9.59
C GLN A 124 -10.18 0.04 8.88
N ILE A 125 -10.49 0.59 7.69
CA ILE A 125 -9.55 1.43 6.94
C ILE A 125 -9.15 2.67 7.75
N SER A 126 -10.09 3.32 8.45
CA SER A 126 -9.74 4.49 9.29
C SER A 126 -8.78 4.11 10.42
N LYS A 127 -8.95 2.93 11.02
CA LYS A 127 -8.01 2.41 12.04
C LYS A 127 -6.65 2.08 11.46
N GLU A 128 -6.56 1.59 10.23
CA GLU A 128 -5.26 1.43 9.56
C GLU A 128 -4.55 2.77 9.37
N TYR A 129 -5.26 3.82 8.96
CA TYR A 129 -4.66 5.16 8.90
C TYR A 129 -4.15 5.61 10.27
N GLU A 130 -4.96 5.49 11.34
CA GLU A 130 -4.54 5.86 12.69
C GLU A 130 -3.29 5.09 13.16
N ARG A 131 -3.21 3.78 12.86
CA ARG A 131 -2.06 2.94 13.20
C ARG A 131 -0.79 3.41 12.49
N PHE A 132 -0.86 3.60 11.17
CA PHE A 132 0.31 3.99 10.37
C PHE A 132 0.68 5.47 10.52
N SER A 133 -0.25 6.32 10.98
CA SER A 133 0.02 7.72 11.30
C SER A 133 0.34 7.97 12.78
N LYS A 134 0.57 6.93 13.59
CA LYS A 134 0.87 7.03 15.04
C LYS A 134 1.95 8.06 15.38
N TYR A 135 2.97 8.17 14.54
CA TYR A 135 4.10 9.10 14.72
C TYR A 135 3.98 10.38 13.90
N MET A 136 2.78 10.69 13.38
CA MET A 136 2.49 11.88 12.58
C MET A 136 1.35 12.68 13.22
N PRO A 137 1.59 13.38 14.35
CA PRO A 137 0.53 13.97 15.19
C PRO A 137 -0.30 15.07 14.51
N SER A 138 0.21 15.65 13.42
CA SER A 138 -0.52 16.63 12.62
C SER A 138 -1.58 15.99 11.72
N ILE A 139 -1.50 14.68 11.45
CA ILE A 139 -2.46 13.97 10.59
C ILE A 139 -3.75 13.72 11.35
N LYS A 140 -4.86 13.99 10.67
CA LYS A 140 -6.22 13.89 11.23
C LYS A 140 -7.05 13.07 10.27
N VAL A 141 -7.69 12.04 10.79
CA VAL A 141 -8.49 11.08 10.05
C VAL A 141 -9.92 11.17 10.57
N ALA A 142 -10.90 11.15 9.68
CA ALA A 142 -12.31 11.02 10.04
C ALA A 142 -12.98 9.94 9.19
N VAL A 143 -13.97 9.27 9.78
CA VAL A 143 -14.75 8.23 9.11
C VAL A 143 -16.23 8.62 9.10
N PHE A 144 -16.88 8.49 7.94
CA PHE A 144 -18.29 8.87 7.76
C PHE A 144 -19.08 7.77 7.05
N PHE A 145 -20.14 7.29 7.69
CA PHE A 145 -21.05 6.29 7.11
C PHE A 145 -22.47 6.41 7.66
N GLY A 146 -23.43 5.77 6.98
CA GLY A 146 -24.86 5.76 7.32
C GLY A 146 -25.18 5.22 8.73
N GLY A 147 -26.42 5.40 9.21
CA GLY A 147 -26.90 4.81 10.47
C GLY A 147 -26.61 5.61 11.74
N LEU A 148 -25.87 6.72 11.64
CA LEU A 148 -25.74 7.74 12.71
C LEU A 148 -26.30 9.09 12.22
N PRO A 149 -26.78 9.98 13.12
CA PRO A 149 -27.23 11.31 12.74
C PRO A 149 -26.13 12.08 12.00
N ILE A 150 -26.45 12.63 10.83
CA ILE A 150 -25.47 13.33 9.99
C ILE A 150 -24.89 14.58 10.66
N GLN A 151 -25.65 15.20 11.57
CA GLN A 151 -25.23 16.40 12.31
C GLN A 151 -23.93 16.16 13.10
N LYS A 152 -23.73 14.95 13.64
CA LYS A 152 -22.48 14.59 14.34
C LYS A 152 -21.28 14.62 13.39
N ASP A 153 -21.47 14.15 12.15
CA ASP A 153 -20.42 14.20 11.13
C ASP A 153 -20.13 15.65 10.71
N GLU A 154 -21.16 16.50 10.63
CA GLU A 154 -20.99 17.94 10.34
C GLU A 154 -20.17 18.64 11.44
N GLU A 155 -20.41 18.30 12.70
CA GLU A 155 -19.65 18.81 13.85
C GLU A 155 -18.20 18.34 13.83
N VAL A 156 -17.95 17.07 13.51
CA VAL A 156 -16.59 16.53 13.34
C VAL A 156 -15.86 17.26 12.21
N LEU A 157 -16.49 17.47 11.06
CA LEU A 157 -15.88 18.22 9.95
C LEU A 157 -15.50 19.64 10.38
N LYS A 158 -16.39 20.35 11.07
CA LYS A 158 -16.17 21.73 11.53
C LYS A 158 -15.07 21.84 12.58
N SER A 159 -15.03 20.91 13.54
CA SER A 159 -14.11 20.95 14.68
C SER A 159 -12.74 20.37 14.36
N THR A 160 -12.71 19.23 13.68
CA THR A 160 -11.47 18.45 13.47
C THR A 160 -10.73 18.92 12.24
N ASN A 161 -11.46 19.29 11.16
CA ASN A 161 -10.91 19.58 9.84
C ASN A 161 -9.93 18.49 9.36
N PRO A 162 -10.44 17.26 9.09
CA PRO A 162 -9.60 16.10 8.80
C PRO A 162 -8.88 16.22 7.45
N HIS A 163 -7.64 15.72 7.41
CA HIS A 163 -6.83 15.62 6.19
C HIS A 163 -7.19 14.39 5.35
N ILE A 164 -7.62 13.33 6.03
CA ILE A 164 -7.96 12.04 5.45
C ILE A 164 -9.40 11.72 5.82
N ILE A 165 -10.22 11.47 4.81
CA ILE A 165 -11.61 11.07 4.98
C ILE A 165 -11.77 9.65 4.46
N VAL A 166 -12.39 8.80 5.27
CA VAL A 166 -12.80 7.45 4.90
C VAL A 166 -14.33 7.37 5.00
N GLY A 167 -15.03 6.74 4.06
CA GLY A 167 -16.47 6.66 4.21
C GLY A 167 -17.22 5.89 3.14
N THR A 168 -18.51 5.71 3.36
CA THR A 168 -19.40 5.12 2.35
C THR A 168 -19.95 6.20 1.40
N PRO A 169 -20.14 5.89 0.10
CA PRO A 169 -20.53 6.88 -0.91
C PRO A 169 -21.76 7.71 -0.52
N GLY A 170 -22.84 7.07 -0.08
CA GLY A 170 -24.08 7.79 0.26
C GLY A 170 -23.91 8.83 1.37
N ARG A 171 -23.12 8.53 2.42
CA ARG A 171 -22.88 9.50 3.51
C ARG A 171 -21.95 10.62 3.06
N VAL A 172 -20.86 10.29 2.36
CA VAL A 172 -19.91 11.28 1.84
C VAL A 172 -20.63 12.25 0.89
N LEU A 173 -21.48 11.73 0.00
CA LEU A 173 -22.25 12.56 -0.92
C LEU A 173 -23.22 13.49 -0.19
N ALA A 174 -23.92 12.99 0.83
CA ALA A 174 -24.82 13.81 1.63
C ALA A 174 -24.09 15.00 2.29
N LEU A 175 -22.88 14.77 2.82
CA LEU A 175 -22.06 15.83 3.43
C LEU A 175 -21.60 16.88 2.39
N ILE A 176 -21.32 16.45 1.16
CA ILE A 176 -20.99 17.37 0.05
C ILE A 176 -22.22 18.18 -0.35
N ARG A 177 -23.39 17.54 -0.52
CA ARG A 177 -24.65 18.22 -0.90
C ARG A 177 -25.10 19.23 0.16
N ASN A 178 -24.89 18.92 1.44
CA ASN A 178 -25.13 19.84 2.55
C ASN A 178 -24.09 20.97 2.65
N LYS A 179 -23.09 21.02 1.75
CA LYS A 179 -21.98 21.98 1.74
C LYS A 179 -21.11 21.95 3.00
N LYS A 180 -21.04 20.81 3.68
CA LYS A 180 -20.26 20.60 4.90
C LYS A 180 -18.90 20.01 4.61
N LEU A 181 -18.80 19.21 3.55
CA LEU A 181 -17.57 18.63 3.06
C LEU A 181 -17.14 19.29 1.74
N ASN A 182 -15.97 19.93 1.75
CA ASN A 182 -15.35 20.52 0.56
C ASN A 182 -14.14 19.69 0.13
N LEU A 183 -14.15 19.20 -1.12
CA LEU A 183 -13.09 18.36 -1.68
C LEU A 183 -12.24 19.08 -2.76
N LYS A 184 -12.27 20.42 -2.82
CA LYS A 184 -11.51 21.21 -3.82
C LYS A 184 -10.00 21.06 -3.74
N HIS A 185 -9.46 20.59 -2.62
CA HIS A 185 -8.01 20.39 -2.41
C HIS A 185 -7.59 18.92 -2.46
N LEU A 186 -8.51 18.03 -2.86
CA LEU A 186 -8.27 16.60 -2.88
C LEU A 186 -7.15 16.24 -3.87
N LYS A 187 -6.11 15.55 -3.38
CA LYS A 187 -4.97 15.07 -4.15
C LYS A 187 -5.04 13.57 -4.43
N HIS A 188 -5.71 12.81 -3.56
CA HIS A 188 -5.81 11.36 -3.67
C HIS A 188 -7.26 10.89 -3.54
N PHE A 189 -7.72 10.11 -4.51
CA PHE A 189 -9.06 9.53 -4.57
C PHE A 189 -8.96 8.01 -4.66
N ILE A 190 -9.42 7.30 -3.64
CA ILE A 190 -9.23 5.86 -3.49
C ILE A 190 -10.58 5.15 -3.41
N LEU A 191 -10.72 4.07 -4.17
CA LEU A 191 -11.84 3.14 -4.07
C LEU A 191 -11.32 1.76 -3.64
N ASP A 192 -11.72 1.29 -2.45
CA ASP A 192 -11.48 -0.09 -2.02
C ASP A 192 -12.74 -0.94 -2.21
N GLU A 193 -12.56 -2.18 -2.65
CA GLU A 193 -13.63 -3.03 -3.19
C GLU A 193 -14.45 -2.32 -4.28
N CYS A 194 -13.73 -1.75 -5.26
CA CYS A 194 -14.32 -0.90 -6.29
C CYS A 194 -15.34 -1.60 -7.19
N ASP A 195 -15.22 -2.91 -7.37
CA ASP A 195 -16.20 -3.74 -8.10
C ASP A 195 -17.57 -3.72 -7.40
N LYS A 196 -17.60 -3.96 -6.08
CA LYS A 196 -18.85 -3.91 -5.30
C LYS A 196 -19.52 -2.55 -5.37
N MET A 197 -18.74 -1.47 -5.33
CA MET A 197 -19.26 -0.11 -5.43
C MET A 197 -19.74 0.27 -6.84
N LEU A 198 -19.04 -0.17 -7.88
CA LEU A 198 -19.30 0.26 -9.26
C LEU A 198 -20.29 -0.66 -10.01
N GLU A 199 -20.53 -1.88 -9.53
CA GLU A 199 -21.59 -2.77 -10.05
C GLU A 199 -22.99 -2.30 -9.65
N GLN A 200 -23.15 -1.79 -8.43
CA GLN A 200 -24.44 -1.27 -7.96
C GLN A 200 -24.71 0.12 -8.54
N LEU A 201 -25.85 0.27 -9.23
CA LEU A 201 -26.17 1.50 -9.97
C LEU A 201 -26.23 2.74 -9.07
N ASP A 202 -26.84 2.63 -7.89
CA ASP A 202 -27.01 3.75 -6.98
C ASP A 202 -25.67 4.19 -6.37
N MET A 203 -24.87 3.24 -5.85
CA MET A 203 -23.53 3.54 -5.34
C MET A 203 -22.61 4.10 -6.44
N ARG A 204 -22.68 3.57 -7.66
CA ARG A 204 -21.92 4.09 -8.79
C ARG A 204 -22.28 5.54 -9.11
N ARG A 205 -23.57 5.89 -9.09
CA ARG A 205 -24.04 7.27 -9.31
C ARG A 205 -23.47 8.19 -8.24
N ASP A 206 -23.53 7.76 -6.99
CA ASP A 206 -22.99 8.54 -5.86
C ASP A 206 -21.48 8.76 -6.01
N VAL A 207 -20.71 7.70 -6.28
CA VAL A 207 -19.26 7.77 -6.51
C VAL A 207 -18.91 8.71 -7.67
N GLN A 208 -19.67 8.66 -8.77
CA GLN A 208 -19.47 9.54 -9.91
C GLN A 208 -19.76 11.01 -9.57
N GLU A 209 -20.80 11.29 -8.80
CA GLU A 209 -21.12 12.64 -8.36
C GLU A 209 -20.06 13.19 -7.40
N ILE A 210 -19.60 12.39 -6.44
CA ILE A 210 -18.48 12.73 -5.55
C ILE A 210 -17.24 13.02 -6.39
N PHE A 211 -16.90 12.16 -7.36
CA PHE A 211 -15.73 12.34 -8.21
C PHE A 211 -15.77 13.67 -8.99
N ARG A 212 -16.93 14.09 -9.50
CA ARG A 212 -17.09 15.40 -10.18
C ARG A 212 -16.88 16.61 -9.26
N ASN A 213 -17.04 16.43 -7.95
CA ASN A 213 -16.80 17.48 -6.95
C ASN A 213 -15.32 17.56 -6.49
N THR A 214 -14.41 16.85 -7.16
CA THR A 214 -12.97 16.83 -6.86
C THR A 214 -12.14 17.36 -8.04
N PRO A 215 -10.91 17.86 -7.82
CA PRO A 215 -10.04 18.34 -8.90
C PRO A 215 -9.76 17.29 -9.98
N HIS A 216 -9.55 17.72 -11.23
CA HIS A 216 -9.10 16.82 -12.30
C HIS A 216 -7.66 16.30 -12.08
N GLY A 217 -6.77 17.15 -11.55
CA GLY A 217 -5.38 16.80 -11.24
C GLY A 217 -5.25 16.14 -9.87
N LYS A 218 -5.60 14.86 -9.78
CA LYS A 218 -5.49 14.03 -8.57
C LYS A 218 -5.07 12.62 -8.94
N GLN A 219 -4.41 11.92 -8.01
CA GLN A 219 -4.11 10.50 -8.14
C GLN A 219 -5.36 9.68 -7.83
N VAL A 220 -5.63 8.67 -8.67
CA VAL A 220 -6.75 7.73 -8.50
C VAL A 220 -6.22 6.32 -8.30
N MET A 221 -6.59 5.71 -7.19
CA MET A 221 -6.24 4.32 -6.90
C MET A 221 -7.49 3.48 -6.66
N MET A 222 -7.55 2.29 -7.24
CA MET A 222 -8.69 1.39 -7.13
C MET A 222 -8.21 -0.02 -6.83
N PHE A 223 -8.83 -0.63 -5.83
CA PHE A 223 -8.47 -1.95 -5.33
C PHE A 223 -9.71 -2.86 -5.31
N SER A 224 -9.53 -4.11 -5.71
CA SER A 224 -10.58 -5.12 -5.63
C SER A 224 -9.99 -6.54 -5.58
N ALA A 225 -10.72 -7.50 -5.04
CA ALA A 225 -10.41 -8.92 -5.21
C ALA A 225 -10.78 -9.43 -6.62
N THR A 226 -11.80 -8.84 -7.23
CA THR A 226 -12.42 -9.31 -8.46
C THR A 226 -12.60 -8.18 -9.46
N LEU A 227 -11.89 -8.23 -10.58
CA LEU A 227 -12.05 -7.28 -11.69
C LEU A 227 -12.50 -8.01 -12.96
N SER A 228 -13.82 -8.08 -13.16
CA SER A 228 -14.45 -8.62 -14.36
C SER A 228 -14.07 -7.81 -15.61
N LYS A 229 -14.33 -8.38 -16.80
CA LYS A 229 -14.07 -7.68 -18.07
C LYS A 229 -14.94 -6.43 -18.24
N ASP A 230 -16.11 -6.41 -17.60
CA ASP A 230 -17.08 -5.32 -17.72
C ASP A 230 -16.79 -4.16 -16.76
N ILE A 231 -16.23 -4.45 -15.58
CA ILE A 231 -15.93 -3.42 -14.59
C ILE A 231 -14.63 -2.67 -14.89
N ARG A 232 -13.64 -3.33 -15.51
CA ARG A 232 -12.34 -2.71 -15.85
C ARG A 232 -12.47 -1.45 -16.72
N PRO A 233 -13.28 -1.43 -17.81
CA PRO A 233 -13.54 -0.22 -18.58
C PRO A 233 -14.18 0.91 -17.76
N VAL A 234 -15.01 0.56 -16.77
CA VAL A 234 -15.64 1.55 -15.88
C VAL A 234 -14.59 2.20 -14.99
N CYS A 235 -13.71 1.41 -14.35
CA CYS A 235 -12.61 1.91 -13.53
C CYS A 235 -11.68 2.84 -14.33
N LYS A 236 -11.33 2.47 -15.56
CA LYS A 236 -10.46 3.26 -16.43
C LYS A 236 -11.00 4.66 -16.74
N LYS A 237 -12.32 4.89 -16.68
CA LYS A 237 -12.91 6.23 -16.90
C LYS A 237 -12.62 7.22 -15.78
N PHE A 238 -12.24 6.73 -14.59
CA PHE A 238 -11.86 7.58 -13.46
C PHE A 238 -10.37 7.95 -13.49
N MET A 239 -9.55 7.19 -14.22
CA MET A 239 -8.10 7.34 -14.26
C MET A 239 -7.68 8.27 -15.40
N GLN A 240 -6.52 8.91 -15.28
CA GLN A 240 -5.99 9.78 -16.34
C GLN A 240 -5.61 8.97 -17.61
N ASP A 241 -5.64 9.65 -18.75
CA ASP A 241 -5.64 9.07 -20.11
C ASP A 241 -4.60 7.94 -20.29
N VAL A 242 -5.11 6.71 -20.20
CA VAL A 242 -4.39 5.45 -20.36
C VAL A 242 -4.12 5.26 -21.84
N ARG A 243 -3.13 5.95 -22.41
CA ARG A 243 -2.62 5.56 -23.73
C ARG A 243 -1.94 4.19 -23.60
N ARG A 244 -2.73 3.12 -23.79
CA ARG A 244 -2.36 1.70 -23.94
C ARG A 244 -0.96 1.37 -23.41
N THR A 245 -0.72 1.53 -22.11
CA THR A 245 0.36 0.78 -21.49
C THR A 245 -0.09 -0.68 -21.48
N SER A 246 0.72 -1.54 -22.09
CA SER A 246 0.64 -2.98 -21.89
C SER A 246 0.53 -3.20 -20.38
N ILE A 247 -0.57 -3.82 -19.95
CA ILE A 247 -0.71 -4.31 -18.58
C ILE A 247 0.52 -5.19 -18.36
N SER A 248 1.47 -4.74 -17.53
CA SER A 248 2.53 -5.61 -17.05
C SER A 248 1.86 -6.58 -16.10
N THR A 249 1.27 -7.62 -16.65
CA THR A 249 0.81 -8.75 -15.86
C THR A 249 2.06 -9.43 -15.33
N SER A 250 2.57 -8.98 -14.18
CA SER A 250 3.57 -9.73 -13.42
C SER A 250 2.85 -10.91 -12.78
N THR A 251 2.58 -11.96 -13.56
CA THR A 251 2.27 -13.28 -12.98
C THR A 251 3.56 -13.82 -12.39
N SER A 252 3.82 -13.55 -11.10
CA SER A 252 4.82 -14.35 -10.39
C SER A 252 4.23 -15.75 -10.24
N THR A 253 4.83 -16.71 -10.95
CA THR A 253 4.41 -18.12 -10.89
C THR A 253 5.38 -18.81 -9.95
N THR A 254 5.24 -18.58 -8.65
CA THR A 254 5.96 -19.36 -7.65
C THR A 254 5.17 -20.64 -7.39
N THR A 255 5.70 -21.75 -7.91
CA THR A 255 5.38 -23.17 -7.67
C THR A 255 4.12 -23.52 -6.83
N ARG A 256 3.18 -24.22 -7.48
CA ARG A 256 2.04 -25.00 -6.93
C ARG A 256 0.98 -24.23 -6.11
N THR A 257 0.56 -23.04 -6.51
CA THR A 257 -0.86 -22.59 -6.44
C THR A 257 -1.05 -21.37 -7.37
N PRO A 258 -2.17 -21.23 -8.12
CA PRO A 258 -2.42 -20.03 -8.89
C PRO A 258 -2.85 -18.89 -7.95
N THR A 259 -1.87 -18.12 -7.47
CA THR A 259 -2.11 -16.86 -6.77
C THR A 259 -1.94 -15.73 -7.78
N SER A 260 -2.98 -15.48 -8.58
CA SER A 260 -2.95 -14.41 -9.57
C SER A 260 -3.07 -13.05 -8.90
N VAL A 261 -1.94 -12.35 -8.72
CA VAL A 261 -1.90 -10.91 -8.46
C VAL A 261 -1.89 -10.22 -9.83
N VAL A 262 -2.85 -9.32 -10.07
CA VAL A 262 -2.89 -8.54 -11.31
C VAL A 262 -2.83 -7.06 -10.93
N VAL A 263 -1.64 -6.48 -11.06
CA VAL A 263 -1.44 -5.04 -10.90
C VAL A 263 -1.48 -4.39 -12.28
N ALA A 264 -2.45 -3.51 -12.51
CA ALA A 264 -2.43 -2.61 -13.65
C ALA A 264 -1.98 -1.23 -13.16
N VAL A 265 -0.73 -0.89 -13.43
CA VAL A 265 -0.18 0.45 -13.20
C VAL A 265 -0.49 1.32 -14.42
N VAL A 266 -1.17 2.45 -14.21
CA VAL A 266 -1.44 3.40 -15.28
C VAL A 266 -0.31 4.41 -15.31
N HIS A 267 0.48 4.37 -16.38
CA HIS A 267 1.64 5.23 -16.55
C HIS A 267 1.21 6.55 -17.20
N LEU A 268 1.64 7.67 -16.61
CA LEU A 268 1.50 8.97 -17.23
C LEU A 268 2.67 9.20 -18.20
N GLU A 269 2.43 9.17 -19.52
CA GLU A 269 3.30 9.91 -20.44
C GLU A 269 3.01 11.41 -20.26
N ARG A 270 3.70 12.06 -19.32
CA ARG A 270 3.61 13.52 -19.18
C ARG A 270 4.08 14.18 -20.48
N TYR A 271 3.17 14.92 -21.11
CA TYR A 271 3.46 15.87 -22.19
C TYR A 271 4.61 16.80 -21.77
N ARG A 272 5.76 16.61 -22.40
CA ARG A 272 7.03 17.25 -22.04
C ARG A 272 7.10 18.66 -22.63
N ARG A 273 6.45 19.65 -22.00
CA ARG A 273 6.78 21.07 -22.22
C ARG A 273 6.85 21.83 -20.89
N ARG A 274 7.97 21.65 -20.20
CA ARG A 274 8.89 22.71 -19.70
C ARG A 274 9.89 22.09 -18.71
N ARG A 275 11.18 22.24 -19.07
CA ARG A 275 12.45 21.95 -18.38
C ARG A 275 12.44 20.88 -17.26
N PRO A 276 13.16 19.74 -17.43
CA PRO A 276 13.31 18.77 -16.34
C PRO A 276 14.37 19.26 -15.33
N ALA A 277 14.03 19.25 -14.04
CA ALA A 277 15.02 19.02 -13.01
C ALA A 277 15.57 17.59 -13.22
N ARG A 278 16.88 17.47 -13.46
CA ARG A 278 17.56 16.19 -13.66
C ARG A 278 17.65 15.46 -12.32
N PHE A 279 16.76 14.49 -12.08
CA PHE A 279 17.11 13.33 -11.26
C PHE A 279 17.75 12.29 -12.19
N VAL A 280 19.06 12.10 -12.04
CA VAL A 280 19.80 11.04 -12.73
C VAL A 280 19.68 9.78 -11.89
N VAL A 281 18.71 8.92 -12.20
CA VAL A 281 18.76 7.51 -11.80
C VAL A 281 19.83 6.86 -12.68
N LYS A 282 21.02 6.63 -12.12
CA LYS A 282 22.04 5.81 -12.77
C LYS A 282 21.49 4.39 -12.88
N ARG A 283 21.23 3.93 -14.10
CA ARG A 283 21.07 2.50 -14.39
C ARG A 283 22.34 1.78 -13.92
N CYS A 284 22.22 0.86 -12.96
CA CYS A 284 23.24 -0.17 -12.74
C CYS A 284 23.27 -1.05 -13.99
N GLN A 285 24.32 -0.90 -14.81
CA GLN A 285 24.74 -1.93 -15.75
C GLN A 285 25.65 -2.92 -15.03
N PRO A 286 25.68 -4.20 -15.43
CA PRO A 286 26.56 -5.18 -14.83
C PRO A 286 28.01 -4.83 -15.21
N LEU A 287 28.85 -4.58 -14.19
CA LEU A 287 30.28 -4.33 -14.36
C LEU A 287 30.99 -5.66 -14.65
N ASN A 288 31.19 -5.95 -15.94
CA ASN A 288 32.34 -6.71 -16.40
C ASN A 288 33.35 -5.73 -17.01
N HIS A 289 34.61 -5.91 -16.62
CA HIS A 289 35.82 -5.21 -17.05
C HIS A 289 36.21 -3.89 -16.36
N LEU A 290 37.31 -4.03 -15.62
CA LEU A 290 38.26 -3.03 -15.16
C LEU A 290 38.66 -2.07 -16.30
N GLN A 291 38.38 -0.77 -16.17
CA GLN A 291 39.20 0.26 -16.80
C GLN A 291 39.34 1.46 -15.85
N THR A 292 40.58 1.72 -15.49
CA THR A 292 41.09 2.85 -14.71
C THR A 292 40.83 4.18 -15.43
N VAL A 293 40.20 5.14 -14.76
CA VAL A 293 40.02 6.51 -15.28
C VAL A 293 40.86 7.49 -14.45
N LYS A 294 41.85 8.09 -15.11
CA LYS A 294 42.70 9.19 -14.61
C LYS A 294 41.86 10.45 -14.33
N ILE A 295 42.12 11.10 -13.19
CA ILE A 295 41.51 12.38 -12.80
C ILE A 295 42.34 13.54 -13.37
N GLY A 296 41.72 14.40 -14.18
CA GLY A 296 42.27 15.69 -14.64
C GLY A 296 41.75 16.89 -13.83
N PRO A 297 42.45 18.04 -13.81
CA PRO A 297 42.34 19.02 -12.73
C PRO A 297 41.18 20.02 -12.88
N ARG A 298 40.60 20.39 -11.72
CA ARG A 298 39.54 21.39 -11.53
C ARG A 298 40.03 22.81 -11.86
N ARG A 299 39.31 23.56 -12.69
CA ARG A 299 39.42 25.03 -12.78
C ARG A 299 38.49 25.71 -11.77
N ARG A 300 39.06 26.54 -10.90
CA ARG A 300 38.39 27.48 -9.98
C ARG A 300 37.81 28.66 -10.79
N ARG A 301 36.63 29.15 -10.44
CA ARG A 301 36.14 30.48 -10.86
C ARG A 301 36.25 31.44 -9.68
N ALA A 302 36.85 32.60 -9.95
CA ALA A 302 36.98 33.73 -9.05
C ALA A 302 35.67 34.52 -8.96
N ILE A 303 35.40 35.06 -7.77
CA ILE A 303 34.35 36.03 -7.46
C ILE A 303 34.96 37.41 -7.64
N GLY A 304 34.34 38.27 -8.45
CA GLY A 304 34.72 39.68 -8.62
C GLY A 304 33.64 40.59 -8.04
N THR A 305 34.04 41.37 -7.04
CA THR A 305 33.36 42.56 -6.49
C THR A 305 33.50 43.74 -7.45
N ILE A 306 32.58 44.72 -7.41
CA ILE A 306 32.72 46.17 -7.73
C ILE A 306 31.29 46.75 -7.50
N THR A 307 31.04 47.50 -6.42
CA THR A 307 30.97 48.99 -6.31
C THR A 307 30.24 49.69 -7.43
#